data_AF-A0A7Y9JGE3-F1
#
_entry.id   AF-A0A7Y9JGE3-F1
#
_cell.length_a   1.000
_cell.length_b   1.000
_cell.length_c   1.000
_cell.angle_alpha   90.00
_cell.angle_beta   90.00
_cell.angle_gamma   90.00
#
_symmetry.space_group_name_H-M   'P 1'
#
loop_
_entity.id
_entity.type
_entity.pdbx_description
1 polymer ?
#
loop_
_entity_poly.entity_id
_entity_poly.type
_entity_poly.pdbx_seq_one_letter_code
_entity_poly.pdbx_strand_id
1 'polypeptide(L)'
;MVNLRSPAVTPDFPARDRPLRDASRPVFTMMRGPGVAGLQQFDATAVDRPDANLYYGSASSSGNFGTIPPYGKYSTGRIVYGGEGKFAPDASFTRMLEAQGYQDPIAIDTSWLGVGHIDEFFHFVPRRGGKGWAMVVADPRMGMNLLAKVARGGGGGQRLVEGVAPSNTQFPGLTVAQALAKPELVNGTRIAAAGVDRALRQFREKAGITERDVIRVPALFTKLDLPDGYPRKDLTVTYLPDAANGVSTGTGGYLAPAQHGPRQDGHDVFQRATEQALRGAGVRVHWIEDWDYSHYVGTAGGDIHCVTNVQRNLSGTTPWWRPAQ
;
A
#
# COMPACT_ATOMS: atom_id res chain seq x y z
N MET A 1 -7.10 13.74 -11.85
CA MET A 1 -7.59 12.63 -12.71
C MET A 1 -7.22 11.32 -12.03
N VAL A 2 -8.13 10.34 -11.98
CA VAL A 2 -7.83 8.98 -11.47
C VAL A 2 -7.96 8.03 -12.65
N ASN A 3 -6.89 7.29 -12.95
CA ASN A 3 -6.82 6.34 -14.05
C ASN A 3 -6.89 4.91 -13.47
N LEU A 4 -7.83 4.10 -13.97
CA LEU A 4 -7.93 2.69 -13.61
C LEU A 4 -6.85 1.88 -14.36
N ARG A 5 -6.21 0.94 -13.68
CA ARG A 5 -5.24 -0.01 -14.27
C ARG A 5 -5.58 -1.44 -13.86
N SER A 6 -5.17 -2.41 -14.69
CA SER A 6 -5.46 -3.83 -14.41
C SER A 6 -4.80 -4.28 -13.08
N PRO A 7 -5.54 -4.94 -12.17
CA PRO A 7 -5.00 -5.57 -10.96
C PRO A 7 -4.09 -6.74 -11.28
N ALA A 8 -4.48 -7.51 -12.29
CA ALA A 8 -3.73 -8.63 -12.80
C ALA A 8 -3.07 -8.21 -14.09
N VAL A 9 -1.75 -8.13 -14.08
CA VAL A 9 -1.00 -8.42 -15.30
C VAL A 9 -0.23 -9.65 -14.92
N THR A 10 -0.74 -10.83 -15.29
CA THR A 10 0.13 -11.99 -15.53
C THR A 10 0.98 -11.57 -16.72
N PRO A 11 2.19 -11.02 -16.52
CA PRO A 11 2.94 -10.49 -17.63
C PRO A 11 3.51 -11.69 -18.36
N ASP A 12 3.60 -11.62 -19.68
CA ASP A 12 4.80 -12.20 -20.28
C ASP A 12 5.98 -11.57 -19.54
N PHE A 13 6.84 -12.39 -18.93
CA PHE A 13 7.98 -11.88 -18.19
C PHE A 13 8.79 -10.95 -19.09
N PRO A 14 9.27 -9.80 -18.58
CA PRO A 14 10.09 -8.89 -19.37
C PRO A 14 11.23 -9.65 -20.05
N ALA A 15 11.27 -9.54 -21.37
CA ALA A 15 12.26 -10.18 -22.22
C ALA A 15 13.08 -9.10 -22.93
N ARG A 16 14.21 -9.46 -23.53
CA ARG A 16 15.09 -8.48 -24.18
C ARG A 16 14.41 -7.68 -25.29
N ASP A 17 13.47 -8.29 -26.01
CA ASP A 17 12.65 -7.66 -27.05
C ASP A 17 11.44 -6.90 -26.49
N ARG A 18 11.09 -7.14 -25.22
CA ARG A 18 9.97 -6.54 -24.49
C ARG A 18 10.37 -6.20 -23.04
N PRO A 19 11.29 -5.23 -22.85
CA PRO A 19 11.87 -4.96 -21.52
C PRO A 19 10.89 -4.23 -20.58
N LEU A 20 9.78 -3.74 -21.10
CA LEU A 20 8.67 -3.20 -20.33
C LEU A 20 7.78 -4.34 -19.85
N ARG A 21 7.38 -4.32 -18.57
CA ARG A 21 6.15 -5.03 -18.15
C ARG A 21 5.01 -4.51 -19.04
N ASP A 22 4.10 -5.38 -19.46
CA ASP A 22 2.98 -4.94 -20.33
C ASP A 22 2.17 -3.80 -19.69
N ALA A 23 2.05 -3.79 -18.37
CA ALA A 23 1.45 -2.72 -17.57
C ALA A 23 2.09 -1.33 -17.80
N SER A 24 3.35 -1.27 -18.23
CA SER A 24 4.11 -0.03 -18.43
C SER A 24 4.02 0.51 -19.86
N ARG A 25 3.58 -0.30 -20.83
CA ARG A 25 3.47 0.10 -22.25
C ARG A 25 2.48 1.25 -22.50
N PRO A 26 1.32 1.33 -21.81
CA PRO A 26 0.38 2.44 -21.96
C PRO A 26 1.00 3.83 -21.76
N VAL A 27 2.10 3.95 -21.00
CA VAL A 27 2.84 5.23 -20.86
C VAL A 27 3.27 5.75 -22.24
N PHE A 28 3.78 4.88 -23.10
CA PHE A 28 4.37 5.28 -24.38
C PHE A 28 3.38 5.26 -25.54
N THR A 29 2.31 4.46 -25.43
CA THR A 29 1.32 4.26 -26.50
C THR A 29 0.02 5.03 -26.30
N MET A 30 -0.36 5.34 -25.05
CA MET A 30 -1.64 5.98 -24.73
C MET A 30 -1.49 7.33 -24.03
N MET A 31 -0.49 7.48 -23.16
CA MET A 31 -0.37 8.68 -22.31
C MET A 31 0.60 9.74 -22.87
N ARG A 32 1.71 9.33 -23.48
CA ARG A 32 2.72 10.25 -24.04
C ARG A 32 2.15 11.04 -25.22
N GLY A 33 2.32 12.36 -25.20
CA GLY A 33 1.81 13.27 -26.22
C GLY A 33 2.20 14.72 -25.94
N PRO A 34 1.61 15.71 -26.64
CA PRO A 34 1.84 17.13 -26.34
C PRO A 34 1.61 17.45 -24.86
N GLY A 35 2.65 17.91 -24.16
CA GLY A 35 2.59 18.24 -22.73
C GLY A 35 2.75 17.05 -21.76
N VAL A 36 2.94 15.82 -22.26
CA VAL A 36 3.13 14.61 -21.44
C VAL A 36 4.32 13.79 -21.94
N ALA A 37 5.37 13.70 -21.14
CA ALA A 37 6.54 12.86 -21.44
C ALA A 37 6.37 11.42 -20.92
N GLY A 38 7.00 10.48 -21.60
CA GLY A 38 7.20 9.11 -21.11
C GLY A 38 8.69 8.87 -20.87
N LEU A 39 9.05 8.33 -19.71
CA LEU A 39 10.42 8.01 -19.31
C LEU A 39 10.48 6.56 -18.81
N GLN A 40 11.57 5.88 -19.12
CA GLN A 40 11.89 4.56 -18.59
C GLN A 40 13.38 4.52 -18.23
N GLN A 41 13.70 3.90 -17.11
CA GLN A 41 15.07 3.65 -16.68
C GLN A 41 15.12 2.26 -16.03
N PHE A 42 16.06 1.43 -16.47
CA PHE A 42 16.30 0.07 -15.97
C PHE A 42 17.70 -0.40 -16.38
N ASP A 43 18.24 -1.38 -15.66
CA ASP A 43 19.42 -2.13 -16.07
C ASP A 43 19.01 -3.23 -17.07
N ALA A 44 19.35 -3.03 -18.34
CA ALA A 44 19.05 -4.00 -19.40
C ALA A 44 19.70 -5.38 -19.19
N THR A 45 20.75 -5.47 -18.37
CA THR A 45 21.40 -6.75 -18.04
C THR A 45 20.63 -7.58 -17.03
N ALA A 46 19.67 -6.96 -16.31
CA ALA A 46 18.80 -7.63 -15.36
C ALA A 46 17.50 -8.18 -15.98
N VAL A 47 17.21 -7.83 -17.24
CA VAL A 47 16.07 -8.35 -18.00
C VAL A 47 16.31 -9.82 -18.38
N ASP A 48 15.25 -10.65 -18.37
CA ASP A 48 15.29 -12.08 -18.72
C ASP A 48 16.17 -12.95 -17.78
N ARG A 49 16.25 -12.57 -16.50
CA ARG A 49 16.88 -13.38 -15.44
C ARG A 49 15.80 -13.91 -14.48
N PRO A 50 15.48 -15.22 -14.48
CA PRO A 50 14.36 -15.78 -13.72
C PRO A 50 14.47 -15.56 -12.21
N ASP A 51 15.67 -15.66 -11.66
CA ASP A 51 15.98 -15.39 -10.25
C ASP A 51 15.80 -13.91 -9.90
N ALA A 52 16.19 -13.02 -10.81
CA ALA A 52 16.02 -11.59 -10.68
C ALA A 52 14.53 -11.18 -10.71
N ASN A 53 13.72 -11.80 -11.57
CA ASN A 53 12.30 -11.49 -11.72
C ASN A 53 11.47 -11.78 -10.45
N LEU A 54 11.87 -12.75 -9.63
CA LEU A 54 11.21 -13.10 -8.37
C LEU A 54 11.36 -12.03 -7.28
N TYR A 55 12.37 -11.15 -7.37
CA TYR A 55 12.64 -10.09 -6.39
C TYR A 55 12.51 -8.70 -7.00
N TYR A 56 13.31 -8.41 -8.02
CA TYR A 56 13.44 -7.07 -8.59
C TYR A 56 12.18 -6.64 -9.35
N GLY A 57 11.48 -7.58 -9.97
CA GLY A 57 10.28 -7.31 -10.75
C GLY A 57 9.16 -6.68 -9.92
N SER A 58 8.94 -7.20 -8.70
CA SER A 58 7.95 -6.61 -7.80
C SER A 58 8.45 -5.30 -7.21
N ALA A 59 9.66 -5.27 -6.63
CA ALA A 59 10.19 -4.08 -5.96
C ALA A 59 10.32 -2.86 -6.89
N SER A 60 10.46 -3.07 -8.21
CA SER A 60 10.54 -1.99 -9.20
C SER A 60 9.18 -1.51 -9.71
N SER A 61 8.06 -2.02 -9.18
CA SER A 61 6.72 -1.54 -9.53
C SER A 61 6.44 -0.19 -8.87
N SER A 62 5.70 0.69 -9.55
CA SER A 62 5.48 2.06 -9.06
C SER A 62 4.55 2.18 -7.84
N GLY A 63 3.82 1.14 -7.44
CA GLY A 63 3.17 1.08 -6.13
C GLY A 63 4.17 1.11 -4.97
N ASN A 64 5.40 0.65 -5.24
CA ASN A 64 6.51 0.69 -4.29
C ASN A 64 7.22 2.04 -4.20
N PHE A 65 6.76 3.07 -4.93
CA PHE A 65 7.35 4.41 -4.94
C PHE A 65 6.29 5.45 -4.59
N GLY A 66 6.67 6.40 -3.76
CA GLY A 66 5.79 7.45 -3.29
C GLY A 66 6.57 8.71 -2.94
N THR A 67 5.85 9.72 -2.48
CA THR A 67 6.45 10.98 -2.05
C THR A 67 5.86 11.40 -0.71
N ILE A 68 6.71 11.54 0.30
CA ILE A 68 6.39 12.23 1.54
C ILE A 68 6.09 13.69 1.16
N PRO A 69 4.90 14.24 1.47
CA PRO A 69 4.56 15.60 1.08
C PRO A 69 5.51 16.62 1.73
N PRO A 70 5.61 17.86 1.22
CA PRO A 70 6.54 18.86 1.74
C PRO A 70 6.54 19.01 3.27
N TYR A 71 7.72 19.17 3.86
CA TYR A 71 7.89 19.34 5.31
C TYR A 71 9.30 19.85 5.66
N GLY A 72 9.41 20.70 6.67
CA GLY A 72 10.69 21.24 7.12
C GLY A 72 11.51 21.81 5.95
N LYS A 73 12.76 21.36 5.81
CA LYS A 73 13.67 21.78 4.72
C LYS A 73 13.33 21.20 3.33
N TYR A 74 12.41 20.24 3.25
CA TYR A 74 12.09 19.52 2.01
C TYR A 74 10.86 20.15 1.34
N SER A 75 11.06 21.23 0.59
CA SER A 75 9.99 22.05 -0.03
C SER A 75 9.21 21.33 -1.13
N THR A 76 9.81 20.34 -1.78
CA THR A 76 9.17 19.46 -2.78
C THR A 76 8.89 18.06 -2.24
N GLY A 77 8.99 17.89 -0.91
CA GLY A 77 8.85 16.60 -0.25
C GLY A 77 10.07 15.71 -0.43
N ARG A 78 9.92 14.42 -0.12
CA ARG A 78 10.95 13.41 -0.35
C ARG A 78 10.40 12.17 -0.99
N ILE A 79 11.15 11.59 -1.91
CA ILE A 79 10.83 10.27 -2.46
C ILE A 79 10.98 9.24 -1.35
N VAL A 80 10.04 8.30 -1.29
CA VAL A 80 10.11 7.11 -0.45
C VAL A 80 9.87 5.89 -1.31
N TYR A 81 10.60 4.82 -1.06
CA TYR A 81 10.39 3.53 -1.70
C TYR A 81 10.66 2.38 -0.75
N GLY A 82 10.11 1.20 -1.07
CA GLY A 82 10.33 -0.01 -0.29
C GLY A 82 11.55 -0.79 -0.76
N GLY A 83 12.38 -1.27 0.16
CA GLY A 83 13.48 -2.16 -0.16
C GLY A 83 14.40 -2.42 1.03
N GLU A 84 14.86 -3.67 1.14
CA GLU A 84 15.81 -4.13 2.16
C GLU A 84 16.66 -5.28 1.60
N GLY A 85 17.98 -5.19 1.77
CA GLY A 85 18.93 -6.20 1.29
C GLY A 85 18.78 -6.51 -0.21
N LYS A 86 18.55 -7.77 -0.56
CA LYS A 86 18.38 -8.24 -1.95
C LYS A 86 17.01 -7.91 -2.54
N PHE A 87 16.00 -7.61 -1.71
CA PHE A 87 14.70 -7.19 -2.18
C PHE A 87 14.68 -5.67 -2.27
N ALA A 88 15.16 -5.13 -3.37
CA ALA A 88 15.24 -3.70 -3.61
C ALA A 88 14.89 -3.38 -5.08
N PRO A 89 14.46 -2.14 -5.38
CA PRO A 89 14.23 -1.74 -6.77
C PRO A 89 15.52 -1.70 -7.59
N ASP A 90 15.38 -1.62 -8.92
CA ASP A 90 16.48 -1.43 -9.86
C ASP A 90 17.41 -0.27 -9.44
N ALA A 91 18.70 -0.58 -9.33
CA ALA A 91 19.71 0.37 -8.84
C ALA A 91 19.95 1.54 -9.82
N SER A 92 19.73 1.34 -11.12
CA SER A 92 19.82 2.44 -12.09
C SER A 92 18.61 3.36 -11.99
N PHE A 93 17.42 2.83 -11.69
CA PHE A 93 16.21 3.62 -11.47
C PHE A 93 16.33 4.47 -10.21
N THR A 94 16.73 3.87 -9.09
CA THR A 94 16.94 4.62 -7.82
C THR A 94 18.04 5.68 -7.97
N ARG A 95 19.15 5.38 -8.65
CA ARG A 95 20.20 6.37 -8.96
C ARG A 95 19.69 7.53 -9.82
N MET A 96 18.82 7.27 -10.79
CA MET A 96 18.17 8.32 -11.56
C MET A 96 17.33 9.23 -10.66
N LEU A 97 16.56 8.66 -9.72
CA LEU A 97 15.78 9.45 -8.75
C LEU A 97 16.66 10.30 -7.84
N GLU A 98 17.77 9.74 -7.34
CA GLU A 98 18.77 10.47 -6.55
C GLU A 98 19.38 11.63 -7.33
N ALA A 99 19.71 11.41 -8.61
CA ALA A 99 20.28 12.42 -9.49
C ALA A 99 19.34 13.61 -9.77
N GLN A 100 18.05 13.50 -9.46
CA GLN A 100 17.13 14.66 -9.54
C GLN A 100 17.44 15.71 -8.47
N GLY A 101 18.09 15.36 -7.35
CA GLY A 101 18.65 16.29 -6.37
C GLY A 101 17.68 16.99 -5.41
N TYR A 102 16.40 17.15 -5.77
CA TYR A 102 15.45 17.96 -4.98
C TYR A 102 14.61 17.18 -3.96
N GLN A 103 14.48 15.86 -4.09
CA GLN A 103 13.58 15.03 -3.27
C GLN A 103 14.29 13.89 -2.51
N ASP A 104 15.63 13.93 -2.40
CA ASP A 104 16.48 13.12 -1.49
C ASP A 104 15.84 11.77 -1.05
N PRO A 105 15.86 10.72 -1.90
CA PRO A 105 15.09 9.49 -1.69
C PRO A 105 15.42 8.75 -0.39
N ILE A 106 14.44 8.05 0.20
CA ILE A 106 14.66 7.11 1.32
C ILE A 106 14.07 5.73 1.05
N ALA A 107 14.82 4.69 1.43
CA ALA A 107 14.34 3.31 1.47
C ALA A 107 13.71 2.99 2.83
N ILE A 108 12.61 2.23 2.83
CA ILE A 108 11.91 1.68 4.00
C ILE A 108 11.75 0.16 3.84
N ASP A 109 11.83 -0.59 4.93
CA ASP A 109 11.68 -2.05 4.93
C ASP A 109 10.24 -2.48 4.63
N THR A 110 10.04 -3.03 3.43
CA THR A 110 8.80 -3.69 2.98
C THR A 110 8.96 -5.20 2.80
N SER A 111 10.05 -5.79 3.29
CA SER A 111 10.39 -7.20 3.08
C SER A 111 9.39 -8.19 3.68
N TRP A 112 8.49 -7.73 4.54
CA TRP A 112 7.43 -8.50 5.23
C TRP A 112 6.11 -8.59 4.44
N LEU A 113 5.97 -7.86 3.33
CA LEU A 113 4.78 -7.83 2.49
C LEU A 113 4.90 -8.76 1.28
N GLY A 114 3.83 -9.47 0.93
CA GLY A 114 3.79 -10.41 -0.19
C GLY A 114 4.19 -9.76 -1.51
N VAL A 115 3.55 -8.64 -1.86
CA VAL A 115 3.91 -7.86 -3.04
C VAL A 115 5.19 -7.07 -2.76
N GLY A 116 5.30 -6.43 -1.59
CA GLY A 116 6.50 -5.75 -1.11
C GLY A 116 6.53 -4.25 -1.39
N HIS A 117 5.37 -3.63 -1.54
CA HIS A 117 5.19 -2.23 -1.91
C HIS A 117 4.82 -1.37 -0.70
N ILE A 118 5.23 -0.11 -0.72
CA ILE A 118 4.94 0.83 0.37
C ILE A 118 3.46 1.20 0.50
N ASP A 119 2.71 1.16 -0.61
CA ASP A 119 1.29 1.50 -0.63
C ASP A 119 0.41 0.47 0.07
N GLU A 120 0.89 -0.75 0.27
CA GLU A 120 0.20 -1.83 1.01
C GLU A 120 0.05 -1.53 2.51
N PHE A 121 0.66 -0.48 3.05
CA PHE A 121 0.54 -0.19 4.49
C PHE A 121 0.48 1.28 4.87
N PHE A 122 0.69 2.22 3.94
CA PHE A 122 0.43 3.63 4.22
C PHE A 122 0.05 4.48 3.01
N HIS A 123 -0.61 5.60 3.32
CA HIS A 123 -0.89 6.69 2.38
C HIS A 123 -0.79 8.05 3.10
N PHE A 124 -0.66 9.15 2.36
CA PHE A 124 -0.69 10.50 2.93
C PHE A 124 -2.01 11.20 2.66
N VAL A 125 -2.55 11.88 3.67
CA VAL A 125 -3.74 12.73 3.56
C VAL A 125 -3.45 14.15 4.04
N PRO A 126 -4.06 15.19 3.45
CA PRO A 126 -4.00 16.54 4.00
C PRO A 126 -4.57 16.59 5.42
N ARG A 127 -3.94 17.36 6.31
CA ARG A 127 -4.41 17.58 7.68
C ARG A 127 -4.04 18.99 8.13
N ARG A 128 -4.96 19.69 8.78
CA ARG A 128 -4.66 21.02 9.35
C ARG A 128 -3.68 20.91 10.51
N GLY A 129 -2.72 21.83 10.57
CA GLY A 129 -1.69 21.89 11.61
C GLY A 129 -0.54 20.90 11.41
N GLY A 130 0.43 20.92 12.31
CA GLY A 130 1.62 20.07 12.21
C GLY A 130 2.37 20.28 10.89
N LYS A 131 2.62 19.19 10.16
CA LYS A 131 3.28 19.20 8.85
C LYS A 131 2.34 19.53 7.68
N GLY A 132 1.06 19.80 7.92
CA GLY A 132 0.05 20.03 6.86
C GLY A 132 -0.53 18.73 6.26
N TRP A 133 -0.10 17.58 6.75
CA TRP A 133 -0.52 16.26 6.33
C TRP A 133 -0.42 15.26 7.49
N ALA A 134 -1.04 14.10 7.30
CA ALA A 134 -0.86 12.93 8.16
C ALA A 134 -0.62 11.68 7.31
N MET A 135 0.11 10.73 7.88
CA MET A 135 0.34 9.40 7.31
C MET A 135 -0.74 8.45 7.84
N VAL A 136 -1.62 8.00 6.96
CA VAL A 136 -2.58 6.92 7.25
C VAL A 136 -1.79 5.62 7.21
N VAL A 137 -1.81 4.83 8.29
CA VAL A 137 -0.99 3.63 8.43
C VAL A 137 -1.85 2.45 8.87
N ALA A 138 -1.69 1.32 8.19
CA ALA A 138 -2.31 0.06 8.56
C ALA A 138 -1.86 -0.40 9.95
N ASP A 139 -2.81 -0.76 10.81
CA ASP A 139 -2.56 -1.25 12.16
C ASP A 139 -3.15 -2.66 12.34
N PRO A 140 -2.31 -3.71 12.19
CA PRO A 140 -2.72 -5.10 12.33
C PRO A 140 -3.25 -5.43 13.74
N ARG A 141 -2.70 -4.79 14.78
CA ARG A 141 -3.10 -5.02 16.17
C ARG A 141 -4.49 -4.43 16.40
N MET A 142 -4.77 -3.26 15.82
CA MET A 142 -6.08 -2.63 15.89
C MET A 142 -7.15 -3.52 15.24
N GLY A 143 -6.88 -4.12 14.07
CA GLY A 143 -7.79 -5.06 13.42
C GLY A 143 -8.15 -6.26 14.30
N MET A 144 -7.14 -6.97 14.83
CA MET A 144 -7.38 -8.10 15.75
C MET A 144 -8.11 -7.68 17.02
N ASN A 145 -7.82 -6.50 17.56
CA ASN A 145 -8.52 -5.98 18.74
C ASN A 145 -10.00 -5.68 18.45
N LEU A 146 -10.36 -5.22 17.24
CA LEU A 146 -11.75 -5.03 16.84
C LEU A 146 -12.48 -6.37 16.77
N LEU A 147 -11.88 -7.40 16.16
CA LEU A 147 -12.45 -8.76 16.15
C LEU A 147 -12.68 -9.29 17.57
N ALA A 148 -11.71 -9.09 18.47
CA ALA A 148 -11.84 -9.52 19.86
C ALA A 148 -12.97 -8.78 20.60
N LYS A 149 -13.20 -7.50 20.29
CA LYS A 149 -14.35 -6.74 20.81
C LYS A 149 -15.68 -7.29 20.28
N VAL A 150 -15.77 -7.59 18.99
CA VAL A 150 -16.96 -8.20 18.38
C VAL A 150 -17.28 -9.54 19.04
N ALA A 151 -16.28 -10.42 19.20
CA ALA A 151 -16.45 -11.72 19.85
C ALA A 151 -16.96 -11.58 21.30
N ARG A 152 -16.35 -10.70 22.10
CA ARG A 152 -16.79 -10.43 23.48
C ARG A 152 -18.19 -9.81 23.57
N GLY A 153 -18.60 -9.07 22.55
CA GLY A 153 -19.95 -8.50 22.43
C GLY A 153 -21.02 -9.50 21.96
N GLY A 154 -20.70 -10.80 21.91
CA GLY A 154 -21.63 -11.85 21.45
C GLY A 154 -21.64 -12.08 19.94
N GLY A 155 -20.87 -11.31 19.16
CA GLY A 155 -20.75 -11.45 17.71
C GLY A 155 -19.77 -12.52 17.23
N GLY A 156 -19.30 -13.41 18.12
CA GLY A 156 -18.27 -14.40 17.78
C GLY A 156 -18.67 -15.38 16.67
N GLY A 157 -19.96 -15.68 16.53
CA GLY A 157 -20.49 -16.55 15.49
C GLY A 157 -20.73 -15.88 14.14
N GLN A 158 -20.54 -14.56 14.02
CA GLN A 158 -20.63 -13.87 12.73
C GLN A 158 -19.55 -14.38 11.77
N ARG A 159 -19.82 -14.33 10.47
CA ARG A 159 -18.78 -14.57 9.48
C ARG A 159 -17.74 -13.45 9.57
N LEU A 160 -16.48 -13.82 9.36
CA LEU A 160 -15.39 -12.85 9.35
C LEU A 160 -15.51 -11.90 8.15
N VAL A 161 -15.91 -12.45 7.00
CA VAL A 161 -16.15 -11.72 5.76
C VAL A 161 -17.65 -11.67 5.48
N GLU A 162 -18.20 -10.46 5.36
CA GLU A 162 -19.61 -10.18 5.13
C GLU A 162 -19.84 -9.62 3.72
N GLY A 163 -20.95 -10.00 3.09
CA GLY A 163 -21.30 -9.53 1.74
C GLY A 163 -20.52 -10.16 0.58
N VAL A 164 -19.64 -11.13 0.86
CA VAL A 164 -18.88 -11.91 -0.13
C VAL A 164 -19.29 -13.37 -0.04
N ALA A 165 -19.40 -14.05 -1.19
CA ALA A 165 -19.67 -15.48 -1.23
C ALA A 165 -18.53 -16.27 -0.54
N PRO A 166 -18.79 -17.25 0.34
CA PRO A 166 -17.73 -18.00 1.04
C PRO A 166 -16.70 -18.64 0.12
N SER A 167 -17.11 -19.09 -1.07
CA SER A 167 -16.22 -19.66 -2.10
C SER A 167 -15.21 -18.65 -2.65
N ASN A 168 -15.47 -17.35 -2.47
CA ASN A 168 -14.62 -16.25 -2.90
C ASN A 168 -13.83 -15.66 -1.72
N THR A 169 -13.59 -16.46 -0.68
CA THR A 169 -12.78 -16.08 0.48
C THR A 169 -11.72 -17.14 0.73
N GLN A 170 -10.55 -16.73 1.23
CA GLN A 170 -9.45 -17.66 1.50
C GLN A 170 -9.85 -18.72 2.55
N PHE A 171 -10.66 -18.36 3.54
CA PHE A 171 -11.19 -19.28 4.56
C PHE A 171 -12.72 -19.30 4.55
N PRO A 172 -13.36 -20.14 3.70
CA PRO A 172 -14.80 -20.19 3.56
C PRO A 172 -15.53 -20.43 4.89
N GLY A 173 -16.43 -19.51 5.25
CA GLY A 173 -17.27 -19.63 6.45
C GLY A 173 -16.54 -19.41 7.78
N LEU A 174 -15.29 -18.94 7.77
CA LEU A 174 -14.55 -18.61 8.98
C LEU A 174 -15.32 -17.59 9.82
N THR A 175 -15.55 -17.90 11.09
CA THR A 175 -16.23 -17.00 12.03
C THR A 175 -15.25 -16.06 12.73
N VAL A 176 -15.76 -14.97 13.32
CA VAL A 176 -14.94 -14.03 14.11
C VAL A 176 -14.21 -14.73 15.26
N ALA A 177 -14.89 -15.63 16.00
CA ALA A 177 -14.28 -16.36 17.11
C ALA A 177 -13.16 -17.30 16.64
N GLN A 178 -13.35 -17.99 15.51
CA GLN A 178 -12.33 -18.84 14.92
C GLN A 178 -11.14 -18.03 14.37
N ALA A 179 -11.41 -16.86 13.77
CA ALA A 179 -10.39 -15.97 13.23
C ALA A 179 -9.36 -15.55 14.29
N LEU A 180 -9.81 -15.31 15.53
CA LEU A 180 -8.94 -14.93 16.66
C LEU A 180 -7.92 -16.00 17.04
N ALA A 181 -8.18 -17.26 16.70
CA ALA A 181 -7.28 -18.40 16.98
C ALA A 181 -6.63 -18.98 15.71
N LYS A 182 -6.97 -18.46 14.52
CA LYS A 182 -6.50 -18.97 13.22
C LYS A 182 -4.99 -18.69 13.09
N PRO A 183 -4.11 -19.71 13.00
CA PRO A 183 -2.66 -19.50 13.00
C PRO A 183 -2.16 -18.54 11.92
N GLU A 184 -2.77 -18.55 10.74
CA GLU A 184 -2.42 -17.69 9.60
C GLU A 184 -2.70 -16.22 9.91
N LEU A 185 -3.82 -15.90 10.55
CA LEU A 185 -4.19 -14.52 10.93
C LEU A 185 -3.42 -14.04 12.16
N VAL A 186 -3.19 -14.91 13.14
CA VAL A 186 -2.39 -14.59 14.34
C VAL A 186 -0.94 -14.33 13.95
N ASN A 187 -0.34 -15.21 13.15
CA ASN A 187 1.04 -15.01 12.67
C ASN A 187 1.13 -13.85 11.69
N GLY A 188 0.15 -13.69 10.80
CA GLY A 188 0.05 -12.55 9.88
C GLY A 188 0.08 -11.23 10.65
N THR A 189 -0.77 -11.10 11.66
CA THR A 189 -0.78 -9.94 12.56
C THR A 189 0.57 -9.69 13.22
N ARG A 190 1.20 -10.74 13.79
CA ARG A 190 2.50 -10.60 14.47
C ARG A 190 3.59 -10.09 13.52
N ILE A 191 3.67 -10.67 12.33
CA ILE A 191 4.67 -10.32 11.32
C ILE A 191 4.42 -8.90 10.80
N ALA A 192 3.19 -8.61 10.36
CA ALA A 192 2.82 -7.32 9.81
C ALA A 192 3.00 -6.20 10.84
N ALA A 193 2.61 -6.40 12.09
CA ALA A 193 2.78 -5.40 13.13
C ALA A 193 4.26 -5.11 13.40
N ALA A 194 5.12 -6.13 13.40
CA ALA A 194 6.57 -5.94 13.54
C ALA A 194 7.18 -5.21 12.32
N GLY A 195 6.65 -5.46 11.12
CA GLY A 195 7.01 -4.76 9.89
C GLY A 195 6.65 -3.27 9.92
N VAL A 196 5.39 -2.96 10.24
CA VAL A 196 4.90 -1.59 10.43
C VAL A 196 5.72 -0.86 11.50
N ASP A 197 6.00 -1.50 12.64
CA ASP A 197 6.80 -0.87 13.69
C ASP A 197 8.24 -0.56 13.22
N ARG A 198 8.87 -1.44 12.41
CA ARG A 198 10.19 -1.18 11.82
C ARG A 198 10.12 0.00 10.84
N ALA A 199 9.14 0.01 9.95
CA ALA A 199 8.94 1.08 8.99
C ALA A 199 8.73 2.43 9.68
N LEU A 200 7.90 2.50 10.72
CA LEU A 200 7.67 3.73 11.49
C LEU A 200 8.93 4.23 12.22
N ARG A 201 9.79 3.32 12.72
CA ARG A 201 11.11 3.70 13.25
C ARG A 201 12.00 4.31 12.18
N GLN A 202 12.06 3.71 11.00
CA GLN A 202 12.84 4.24 9.87
C GLN A 202 12.28 5.60 9.40
N PHE A 203 10.96 5.77 9.34
CA PHE A 203 10.35 7.07 9.03
C PHE A 203 10.68 8.14 10.06
N ARG A 204 10.71 7.79 11.34
CA ARG A 204 11.14 8.70 12.41
C ARG A 204 12.60 9.10 12.26
N GLU A 205 13.48 8.13 12.05
CA GLU A 205 14.92 8.35 11.97
C GLU A 205 15.33 9.08 10.70
N LYS A 206 14.76 8.70 9.55
CA LYS A 206 15.15 9.22 8.24
C LYS A 206 14.38 10.47 7.81
N ALA A 207 13.13 10.65 8.26
CA ALA A 207 12.22 11.71 7.82
C ALA A 207 11.55 12.49 8.96
N GLY A 208 11.89 12.21 10.23
CA GLY A 208 11.32 12.90 11.38
C GLY A 208 9.80 12.76 11.49
N ILE A 209 9.20 11.70 10.92
CA ILE A 209 7.78 11.41 11.04
C ILE A 209 7.55 10.69 12.37
N THR A 210 6.69 11.24 13.22
CA THR A 210 6.42 10.72 14.55
C THR A 210 4.97 10.25 14.66
N GLU A 211 4.59 9.60 15.77
CA GLU A 211 3.20 9.21 16.02
C GLU A 211 2.21 10.39 15.96
N ARG A 212 2.66 11.64 16.16
CA ARG A 212 1.80 12.83 16.00
C ARG A 212 1.35 13.06 14.56
N ASP A 213 2.16 12.59 13.61
CA ASP A 213 1.93 12.68 12.18
C ASP A 213 1.15 11.46 11.64
N VAL A 214 0.89 10.44 12.47
CA VAL A 214 0.29 9.16 12.05
C VAL A 214 -1.19 9.08 12.43
N ILE A 215 -2.00 8.56 11.52
CA ILE A 215 -3.38 8.12 11.75
C ILE A 215 -3.41 6.61 11.52
N ARG A 216 -3.67 5.85 12.57
CA ARG A 216 -3.75 4.38 12.50
C ARG A 216 -5.15 3.97 12.05
N VAL A 217 -5.23 3.09 11.07
CA VAL A 217 -6.48 2.47 10.59
C VAL A 217 -6.40 0.95 10.80
N PRO A 218 -7.51 0.28 11.19
CA PRO A 218 -7.48 -1.15 11.39
C PRO A 218 -7.22 -1.89 10.08
N ALA A 219 -6.35 -2.88 10.14
CA ALA A 219 -6.09 -3.79 9.03
C ALA A 219 -6.02 -5.23 9.55
N LEU A 220 -6.40 -6.19 8.74
CA LEU A 220 -6.30 -7.61 9.06
C LEU A 220 -5.34 -8.26 8.07
N PHE A 221 -4.28 -8.91 8.57
CA PHE A 221 -3.26 -9.54 7.74
C PHE A 221 -3.28 -11.07 7.93
N THR A 222 -2.99 -11.78 6.85
CA THR A 222 -2.78 -13.23 6.84
C THR A 222 -1.34 -13.54 6.44
N LYS A 223 -0.74 -14.56 7.06
CA LYS A 223 0.56 -15.08 6.64
C LYS A 223 0.39 -15.87 5.35
N LEU A 224 1.23 -15.60 4.36
CA LEU A 224 1.28 -16.39 3.12
C LEU A 224 1.86 -17.78 3.39
N ASP A 225 1.25 -18.77 2.76
CA ASP A 225 1.86 -20.08 2.55
C ASP A 225 2.79 -20.00 1.35
N LEU A 226 4.07 -20.30 1.55
CA LEU A 226 5.12 -20.09 0.56
C LEU A 226 5.65 -21.44 0.09
N PRO A 227 5.89 -21.63 -1.22
CA PRO A 227 6.44 -22.88 -1.71
C PRO A 227 7.85 -23.10 -1.14
N ASP A 228 8.24 -24.37 -1.05
CA ASP A 228 9.58 -24.74 -0.61
C ASP A 228 10.66 -24.07 -1.48
N GLY A 229 11.68 -23.51 -0.83
CA GLY A 229 12.75 -22.78 -1.49
C GLY A 229 12.38 -21.35 -1.92
N TYR A 230 11.20 -20.83 -1.55
CA TYR A 230 10.82 -19.45 -1.89
C TYR A 230 11.82 -18.42 -1.32
N PRO A 231 12.19 -17.37 -2.09
CA PRO A 231 13.31 -16.51 -1.73
C PRO A 231 13.32 -15.90 -0.34
N ARG A 232 12.10 -15.48 0.00
CA ARG A 232 11.72 -14.63 1.11
C ARG A 232 10.93 -15.47 2.10
N LYS A 233 10.90 -15.04 3.36
CA LYS A 233 10.21 -15.76 4.44
C LYS A 233 9.33 -14.79 5.20
N ASP A 234 8.36 -15.36 5.93
CA ASP A 234 7.45 -14.59 6.78
C ASP A 234 6.79 -13.42 6.03
N LEU A 235 6.17 -13.75 4.90
CA LEU A 235 5.42 -12.79 4.10
C LEU A 235 3.96 -12.74 4.54
N THR A 236 3.38 -11.55 4.43
CA THR A 236 1.98 -11.29 4.76
C THR A 236 1.30 -10.50 3.66
N VAL A 237 -0.02 -10.69 3.57
CA VAL A 237 -0.91 -9.89 2.71
C VAL A 237 -2.14 -9.52 3.54
N THR A 238 -2.87 -8.53 3.08
CA THR A 238 -4.11 -8.12 3.72
C THR A 238 -5.17 -9.20 3.47
N TYR A 239 -5.89 -9.60 4.53
CA TYR A 239 -6.94 -10.61 4.47
C TYR A 239 -8.31 -10.01 4.16
N LEU A 240 -8.53 -8.80 4.68
CA LEU A 240 -9.61 -7.91 4.25
C LEU A 240 -8.96 -6.79 3.42
N PRO A 241 -9.69 -6.15 2.48
CA PRO A 241 -9.18 -4.98 1.77
C PRO A 241 -8.60 -3.96 2.75
N ASP A 242 -7.50 -3.28 2.43
CA ASP A 242 -6.83 -2.40 3.40
C ASP A 242 -7.13 -0.93 3.14
N ALA A 243 -7.73 -0.28 4.14
CA ALA A 243 -8.00 1.15 4.08
C ALA A 243 -6.71 2.00 3.90
N ALA A 244 -5.54 1.52 4.29
CA ALA A 244 -4.27 2.22 4.05
C ALA A 244 -3.86 2.21 2.55
N ASN A 245 -4.30 1.23 1.76
CA ASN A 245 -4.12 1.17 0.30
C ASN A 245 -5.22 1.95 -0.45
N GLY A 246 -5.65 3.08 0.14
CA GLY A 246 -6.62 3.98 -0.46
C GLY A 246 -5.97 5.14 -1.22
N VAL A 247 -6.81 6.03 -1.75
CA VAL A 247 -6.39 7.19 -2.55
C VAL A 247 -6.95 8.48 -1.97
N SER A 248 -6.06 9.37 -1.52
CA SER A 248 -6.47 10.73 -1.16
C SER A 248 -6.80 11.55 -2.40
N THR A 249 -7.99 12.17 -2.40
CA THR A 249 -8.41 13.10 -3.46
C THR A 249 -7.64 14.42 -3.43
N GLY A 250 -6.96 14.73 -2.31
CA GLY A 250 -6.33 16.03 -2.05
C GLY A 250 -7.29 17.15 -1.67
N THR A 251 -8.60 16.90 -1.70
CA THR A 251 -9.67 17.88 -1.43
C THR A 251 -10.51 17.51 -0.20
N GLY A 252 -9.94 16.74 0.72
CA GLY A 252 -10.61 16.27 1.93
C GLY A 252 -11.37 14.95 1.78
N GLY A 253 -11.39 14.36 0.58
CA GLY A 253 -11.92 13.01 0.35
C GLY A 253 -10.82 11.94 0.38
N TYR A 254 -11.19 10.73 0.74
CA TYR A 254 -10.34 9.53 0.71
C TYR A 254 -11.13 8.35 0.16
N LEU A 255 -10.69 7.81 -0.97
CA LEU A 255 -11.28 6.64 -1.61
C LEU A 255 -10.63 5.40 -0.97
N ALA A 256 -11.36 4.71 -0.10
CA ALA A 256 -10.87 3.56 0.64
C ALA A 256 -11.52 2.26 0.13
N PRO A 257 -10.79 1.15 0.07
CA PRO A 257 -11.34 -0.18 -0.18
C PRO A 257 -12.41 -0.56 0.85
N ALA A 258 -13.58 -1.04 0.40
CA ALA A 258 -14.63 -1.53 1.29
C ALA A 258 -14.13 -2.76 2.07
N GLN A 259 -14.28 -2.79 3.39
CA GLN A 259 -13.53 -3.73 4.24
C GLN A 259 -14.19 -5.11 4.40
N HIS A 260 -15.49 -5.23 4.10
CA HIS A 260 -16.27 -6.48 4.27
C HIS A 260 -16.14 -7.17 5.64
N GLY A 261 -15.87 -6.40 6.70
CA GLY A 261 -15.67 -6.94 8.05
C GLY A 261 -16.96 -7.29 8.78
N PRO A 262 -16.85 -7.92 9.97
CA PRO A 262 -18.01 -8.23 10.79
C PRO A 262 -18.71 -6.95 11.27
N ARG A 263 -20.00 -7.08 11.61
CA ARG A 263 -20.86 -5.93 11.89
C ARG A 263 -21.24 -5.86 13.38
N GLN A 264 -21.30 -4.64 13.89
CA GLN A 264 -21.86 -4.34 15.20
C GLN A 264 -22.80 -3.15 15.08
N ASP A 265 -24.04 -3.31 15.56
CA ASP A 265 -25.12 -2.33 15.42
C ASP A 265 -25.40 -1.99 13.95
N GLY A 266 -25.34 -2.98 13.07
CA GLY A 266 -25.58 -2.81 11.63
C GLY A 266 -24.41 -2.21 10.83
N HIS A 267 -23.30 -1.82 11.48
CA HIS A 267 -22.13 -1.21 10.82
C HIS A 267 -20.92 -2.14 10.83
N ASP A 268 -20.19 -2.18 9.71
CA ASP A 268 -18.85 -2.80 9.64
C ASP A 268 -17.91 -2.12 10.64
N VAL A 269 -17.31 -2.93 11.52
CA VAL A 269 -16.49 -2.40 12.63
C VAL A 269 -15.15 -1.83 12.19
N PHE A 270 -14.57 -2.30 11.08
CA PHE A 270 -13.34 -1.78 10.49
C PHE A 270 -13.62 -0.44 9.83
N GLN A 271 -14.67 -0.38 8.99
CA GLN A 271 -15.07 0.86 8.32
C GLN A 271 -15.40 1.96 9.31
N ARG A 272 -16.18 1.66 10.34
CA ARG A 272 -16.54 2.63 11.39
C ARG A 272 -15.30 3.17 12.12
N ALA A 273 -14.34 2.30 12.45
CA ALA A 273 -13.10 2.72 13.11
C ALA A 273 -12.22 3.59 12.19
N THR A 274 -12.10 3.23 10.91
CA THR A 274 -11.40 4.03 9.90
C THR A 274 -12.03 5.41 9.71
N GLU A 275 -13.36 5.49 9.58
CA GLU A 275 -14.09 6.75 9.47
C GLU A 275 -13.86 7.65 10.68
N GLN A 276 -13.87 7.09 11.89
CA GLN A 276 -13.61 7.83 13.12
C GLN A 276 -12.18 8.39 13.14
N ALA A 277 -11.19 7.56 12.77
CA ALA A 277 -9.79 7.97 12.74
C ALA A 277 -9.54 9.10 11.73
N LEU A 278 -10.07 8.98 10.51
CA LEU A 278 -9.87 9.96 9.44
C LEU A 278 -10.70 11.24 9.63
N ARG A 279 -11.89 11.14 10.23
CA ARG A 279 -12.71 12.31 10.58
C ARG A 279 -11.97 13.25 11.54
N GLY A 280 -11.14 12.72 12.44
CA GLY A 280 -10.29 13.51 13.33
C GLY A 280 -9.29 14.41 12.58
N ALA A 281 -8.97 14.09 11.32
CA ALA A 281 -8.12 14.90 10.45
C ALA A 281 -8.92 15.78 9.46
N GLY A 282 -10.25 15.75 9.52
CA GLY A 282 -11.12 16.44 8.56
C GLY A 282 -11.22 15.71 7.21
N VAL A 283 -10.93 14.42 7.17
CA VAL A 283 -10.98 13.60 5.95
C VAL A 283 -12.27 12.79 5.92
N ARG A 284 -12.98 12.83 4.79
CA ARG A 284 -14.20 12.06 4.53
C ARG A 284 -13.84 10.79 3.74
N VAL A 285 -14.24 9.64 4.26
CA VAL A 285 -14.05 8.35 3.61
C VAL A 285 -15.17 8.09 2.60
N HIS A 286 -14.81 7.52 1.46
CA HIS A 286 -15.69 7.00 0.43
C HIS A 286 -15.28 5.55 0.18
N TRP A 287 -16.16 4.62 0.54
CA TRP A 287 -15.91 3.19 0.37
C TRP A 287 -16.11 2.79 -1.10
N ILE A 288 -15.11 2.12 -1.66
CA ILE A 288 -15.10 1.62 -3.03
C ILE A 288 -15.05 0.09 -2.97
N GLU A 289 -15.98 -0.55 -3.65
CA GLU A 289 -15.99 -2.00 -3.81
C GLU A 289 -14.87 -2.44 -4.75
N ASP A 290 -13.97 -3.31 -4.27
CA ASP A 290 -12.84 -3.83 -5.03
C ASP A 290 -12.55 -5.31 -4.79
N TRP A 291 -13.44 -6.04 -4.09
CA TRP A 291 -13.20 -7.43 -3.71
C TRP A 291 -12.91 -8.32 -4.93
N ASP A 292 -13.90 -8.42 -5.82
CA ASP A 292 -13.81 -9.27 -7.01
C ASP A 292 -12.87 -8.68 -8.08
N TYR A 293 -12.70 -7.35 -8.08
CA TYR A 293 -11.88 -6.68 -9.08
C TYR A 293 -10.39 -6.87 -8.80
N SER A 294 -9.94 -6.62 -7.57
CA SER A 294 -8.51 -6.52 -7.27
C SER A 294 -8.08 -7.21 -5.98
N HIS A 295 -8.88 -7.15 -4.92
CA HIS A 295 -8.46 -7.69 -3.62
C HIS A 295 -8.30 -9.22 -3.65
N TYR A 296 -9.32 -9.93 -4.14
CA TYR A 296 -9.35 -11.40 -4.19
C TYR A 296 -8.56 -12.00 -5.37
N VAL A 297 -7.98 -11.17 -6.24
CA VAL A 297 -7.33 -11.63 -7.47
C VAL A 297 -5.86 -11.97 -7.24
N GLY A 298 -5.50 -13.23 -7.51
CA GLY A 298 -4.12 -13.71 -7.42
C GLY A 298 -3.68 -14.09 -5.99
N THR A 299 -2.40 -14.35 -5.79
CA THR A 299 -1.86 -14.85 -4.50
C THR A 299 -1.79 -13.78 -3.42
N ALA A 300 -1.64 -12.50 -3.80
CA ALA A 300 -1.45 -11.40 -2.87
C ALA A 300 -2.46 -10.26 -3.02
N GLY A 301 -3.24 -10.23 -4.10
CA GLY A 301 -4.20 -9.17 -4.36
C GLY A 301 -3.58 -7.79 -4.52
N GLY A 302 -4.46 -6.79 -4.54
CA GLY A 302 -4.14 -5.38 -4.36
C GLY A 302 -5.45 -4.61 -4.24
N ASP A 303 -5.41 -3.46 -3.58
CA ASP A 303 -6.64 -2.67 -3.38
C ASP A 303 -6.66 -1.42 -4.29
N ILE A 304 -7.57 -0.49 -4.04
CA ILE A 304 -7.81 0.70 -4.86
C ILE A 304 -6.55 1.46 -5.29
N HIS A 305 -5.58 1.69 -4.40
CA HIS A 305 -4.33 2.36 -4.78
C HIS A 305 -3.52 1.50 -5.75
N CYS A 306 -3.41 0.19 -5.49
CA CYS A 306 -2.74 -0.77 -6.35
C CYS A 306 -3.34 -0.85 -7.75
N VAL A 307 -4.60 -0.48 -7.96
CA VAL A 307 -5.26 -0.55 -9.28
C VAL A 307 -5.61 0.80 -9.87
N THR A 308 -5.10 1.88 -9.30
CA THR A 308 -5.28 3.22 -9.87
C THR A 308 -3.97 3.98 -9.97
N ASN A 309 -4.00 5.12 -10.67
CA ASN A 309 -2.95 6.11 -10.64
C ASN A 309 -3.57 7.51 -10.71
N VAL A 310 -2.93 8.50 -10.09
CA VAL A 310 -3.48 9.85 -9.95
C VAL A 310 -2.54 10.89 -10.51
N GLN A 311 -3.04 11.68 -11.47
CA GLN A 311 -2.38 12.93 -11.86
C GLN A 311 -2.82 14.05 -10.91
N ARG A 312 -1.85 14.65 -10.23
CA ARG A 312 -2.04 15.75 -9.26
C ARG A 312 -1.64 17.09 -9.87
N ASN A 313 -2.37 18.14 -9.50
CA ASN A 313 -2.04 19.51 -9.93
C ASN A 313 -0.85 20.04 -9.11
N LEU A 314 0.17 20.56 -9.80
CA LEU A 314 1.38 21.12 -9.19
C LEU A 314 1.35 22.65 -9.07
N SER A 315 0.27 23.33 -9.48
CA SER A 315 0.19 24.80 -9.48
C SER A 315 0.35 25.44 -8.09
N GLY A 316 0.10 24.66 -7.02
CA GLY A 316 0.31 25.08 -5.63
C GLY A 316 1.66 24.69 -5.04
N THR A 317 2.58 24.14 -5.82
CA THR A 317 3.90 23.71 -5.34
C THR A 317 4.94 24.81 -5.55
N THR A 318 5.94 24.85 -4.66
CA THR A 318 7.10 25.73 -4.84
C THR A 318 7.94 25.22 -6.00
N PRO A 319 8.30 26.07 -6.98
CA PRO A 319 9.20 25.66 -8.06
C PRO A 319 10.53 25.14 -7.49
N TRP A 320 10.99 23.99 -8.02
CA TRP A 320 12.16 23.28 -7.46
C TRP A 320 13.45 24.11 -7.46
N TRP A 321 13.57 25.07 -8.38
CA TRP A 321 14.74 25.95 -8.50
C TRP A 321 14.70 27.15 -7.53
N ARG A 322 13.64 27.29 -6.73
CA ARG A 322 13.57 28.32 -5.70
C ARG A 322 14.13 27.79 -4.37
N PRO A 323 14.81 28.64 -3.59
CA PRO A 323 15.25 28.27 -2.24
C PRO A 323 14.08 27.79 -1.38
N ALA A 324 14.34 26.84 -0.48
CA ALA A 324 13.40 26.51 0.58
C ALA A 324 13.18 27.78 1.43
N GLN A 325 11.92 28.20 1.58
CA GLN A 325 11.53 29.31 2.46
C GLN A 325 11.49 28.84 3.91
#